data_AF-A0A2R4BKF2-F1
#
_entry.id   AF-A0A2R4BKF2-F1
#
_cell.length_a   1.000
_cell.length_b   1.000
_cell.length_c   1.000
_cell.angle_alpha   90.00
_cell.angle_beta   90.00
_cell.angle_gamma   90.00
#
_symmetry.space_group_name_H-M   'P 1'
#
loop_
_entity.id
_entity.type
_entity.pdbx_description
1 polymer ?
#
loop_
_entity_poly.entity_id
_entity_poly.type
_entity_poly.pdbx_seq_one_letter_code
_entity_poly.pdbx_strand_id
1 'polypeptide(L)'
;MKRQILLAAAVMMAAFGALAKQPLATGRGGAVATVSDEASRAAIEILDAGGNAVDAAVAAAATLGVTDPFSCGIGGGGFMLIYAASRVLI
;
A
#
# COMPACT_ATOMS: atom_id res chain seq x y z
N MET A 1 -11.34 23.56 -38.22
CA MET A 1 -10.07 23.64 -37.47
C MET A 1 -10.23 24.02 -36.00
N LYS A 2 -10.83 25.17 -35.62
CA LYS A 2 -10.97 25.57 -34.19
C LYS A 2 -11.65 24.54 -33.27
N ARG A 3 -12.71 23.87 -33.75
CA ARG A 3 -13.45 22.84 -32.98
C ARG A 3 -12.64 21.57 -32.73
N GLN A 4 -11.78 21.17 -33.68
CA GLN A 4 -10.90 20.01 -33.54
C GLN A 4 -9.77 20.27 -32.53
N ILE A 5 -9.22 21.49 -32.51
CA ILE A 5 -8.20 21.90 -31.53
C ILE A 5 -8.80 21.90 -30.12
N LEU A 6 -10.02 22.42 -29.95
CA LEU A 6 -10.70 22.42 -28.65
C LEU A 6 -11.01 21.01 -28.14
N LEU A 7 -11.46 20.11 -29.02
CA LEU A 7 -11.67 18.70 -28.67
C LEU A 7 -10.35 18.00 -28.29
N ALA A 8 -9.28 18.21 -29.05
CA ALA A 8 -7.97 17.65 -28.74
C ALA A 8 -7.43 18.14 -27.37
N ALA A 9 -7.60 19.44 -27.07
CA ALA A 9 -7.21 20.01 -25.79
C ALA A 9 -8.03 19.43 -24.61
N ALA A 10 -9.35 19.25 -24.79
CA ALA A 10 -10.21 18.66 -23.76
C ALA A 10 -9.88 17.19 -23.49
N VAL A 11 -9.60 16.40 -24.52
CA VAL A 11 -9.15 15.00 -24.39
C VAL A 11 -7.80 14.93 -23.68
N MET A 12 -6.87 15.83 -24.00
CA MET A 12 -5.55 15.87 -23.36
C MET A 12 -5.63 16.25 -21.88
N MET A 13 -6.50 17.19 -21.51
CA MET A 13 -6.74 17.56 -20.10
C MET A 13 -7.38 16.42 -19.31
N ALA A 14 -8.35 15.71 -19.89
CA ALA A 14 -8.98 14.55 -19.26
C ALA A 14 -7.98 13.39 -19.07
N ALA A 15 -7.14 13.14 -20.07
CA ALA A 15 -6.09 12.12 -20.01
C ALA A 15 -5.04 12.43 -18.93
N PHE A 16 -4.70 13.71 -18.73
CA PHE A 16 -3.76 14.13 -17.70
C PHE A 16 -4.30 13.88 -16.28
N GLY A 17 -5.59 14.18 -16.05
CA GLY A 17 -6.25 13.88 -14.78
C GLY A 17 -6.34 12.37 -14.49
N ALA A 18 -6.54 11.55 -15.52
CA ALA A 18 -6.60 10.10 -15.38
C ALA A 18 -5.24 9.45 -15.05
N LEU A 19 -4.13 10.10 -15.40
CA LEU A 19 -2.78 9.58 -15.12
C LEU A 19 -2.28 9.92 -13.71
N ALA A 20 -2.99 10.79 -12.98
CA ALA A 20 -2.62 11.17 -11.62
C ALA A 20 -2.82 10.01 -10.63
N LYS A 21 -1.79 9.75 -9.79
CA LYS A 21 -1.87 8.74 -8.72
C LYS A 21 -2.97 9.14 -7.74
N GLN A 22 -3.93 8.24 -7.53
CA GLN A 22 -5.03 8.48 -6.60
C GLN A 22 -4.54 8.27 -5.17
N PRO A 23 -4.74 9.24 -4.25
CA PRO A 23 -4.22 9.14 -2.89
C PRO A 23 -5.04 8.21 -1.99
N LEU A 24 -6.28 7.88 -2.38
CA LEU A 24 -7.21 7.09 -1.58
C LEU A 24 -7.32 5.67 -2.16
N ALA A 25 -6.86 4.68 -1.41
CA ALA A 25 -7.19 3.28 -1.66
C ALA A 25 -8.50 2.92 -0.95
N THR A 26 -9.40 2.21 -1.63
CA THR A 26 -10.67 1.72 -1.07
C THR A 26 -10.84 0.24 -1.40
N GLY A 27 -11.47 -0.53 -0.49
CA GLY A 27 -11.59 -1.97 -0.66
C GLY A 27 -12.18 -2.68 0.57
N ARG A 28 -12.16 -4.01 0.54
CA ARG A 28 -12.55 -4.91 1.63
C ARG A 28 -11.52 -6.05 1.72
N GLY A 29 -11.48 -6.77 2.84
CA GLY A 29 -10.53 -7.88 3.06
C GLY A 29 -9.26 -7.47 3.82
N GLY A 30 -8.88 -6.20 3.73
CA GLY A 30 -7.77 -5.62 4.48
C GLY A 30 -7.15 -4.46 3.73
N ALA A 31 -6.24 -3.72 4.38
CA ALA A 31 -5.50 -2.64 3.76
C ALA A 31 -4.08 -2.61 4.34
N VAL A 32 -3.10 -2.28 3.50
CA VAL A 32 -1.69 -2.16 3.87
C VAL A 32 -1.14 -0.87 3.27
N ALA A 33 -0.28 -0.19 4.01
CA ALA A 33 0.49 0.95 3.52
C ALA A 33 1.93 0.85 4.04
N THR A 34 2.90 0.85 3.14
CA THR A 34 4.33 0.89 3.46
C THR A 34 5.06 1.80 2.46
N VAL A 35 6.36 2.04 2.67
CA VAL A 35 7.21 2.82 1.75
C VAL A 35 7.60 2.03 0.48
N SER A 36 7.54 0.69 0.52
CA SER A 36 7.90 -0.19 -0.60
C SER A 36 6.65 -0.84 -1.20
N ASP A 37 6.55 -0.80 -2.53
CA ASP A 37 5.44 -1.45 -3.24
C ASP A 37 5.50 -2.97 -3.04
N GLU A 38 6.69 -3.57 -3.00
CA GLU A 38 6.91 -4.99 -2.75
C GLU A 38 6.51 -5.40 -1.34
N ALA A 39 6.86 -4.60 -0.31
CA ALA A 39 6.48 -4.89 1.06
C ALA A 39 4.95 -4.79 1.26
N SER A 40 4.31 -3.82 0.62
CA SER A 40 2.85 -3.71 0.63
C SER A 40 2.20 -4.92 -0.05
N ARG A 41 2.77 -5.40 -1.17
CA ARG A 41 2.28 -6.59 -1.87
C ARG A 41 2.44 -7.87 -1.06
N ALA A 42 3.61 -8.11 -0.47
CA ALA A 42 3.85 -9.29 0.36
C ALA A 42 2.88 -9.37 1.56
N ALA A 43 2.59 -8.24 2.18
CA ALA A 43 1.62 -8.18 3.28
C ALA A 43 0.18 -8.39 2.80
N ILE A 44 -0.20 -7.91 1.61
CA ILE A 44 -1.51 -8.22 1.01
C ILE A 44 -1.62 -9.72 0.72
N GLU A 45 -0.57 -10.37 0.20
CA GLU A 45 -0.56 -11.82 -0.03
C GLU A 45 -0.81 -12.62 1.27
N ILE A 46 -0.32 -12.13 2.42
CA ILE A 46 -0.61 -12.75 3.73
C ILE A 46 -2.06 -12.54 4.16
N LEU A 47 -2.64 -11.36 3.92
CA LEU A 47 -4.06 -11.13 4.18
C LEU A 47 -4.93 -12.02 3.28
N ASP A 48 -4.59 -12.15 2.01
CA ASP A 48 -5.27 -13.03 1.05
C ASP A 48 -5.14 -14.51 1.42
N ALA A 49 -4.04 -14.89 2.06
CA ALA A 49 -3.83 -16.24 2.63
C ALA A 49 -4.60 -16.48 3.95
N GLY A 50 -5.39 -15.51 4.43
CA GLY A 50 -6.18 -15.61 5.65
C GLY A 50 -5.45 -15.19 6.93
N GLY A 51 -4.27 -14.59 6.81
CA GLY A 51 -3.57 -13.97 7.93
C GLY A 51 -4.30 -12.74 8.47
N ASN A 52 -4.00 -12.37 9.71
CA ASN A 52 -4.55 -11.16 10.32
C ASN A 52 -3.64 -9.93 10.06
N ALA A 53 -4.05 -8.77 10.58
CA ALA A 53 -3.30 -7.52 10.41
C ALA A 53 -1.88 -7.54 11.00
N VAL A 54 -1.65 -8.31 12.07
CA VAL A 54 -0.31 -8.48 12.68
C VAL A 54 0.56 -9.37 11.80
N ASP A 55 0.02 -10.48 11.28
CA ASP A 55 0.77 -11.37 10.36
C ASP A 55 1.22 -10.60 9.11
N ALA A 56 0.31 -9.79 8.55
CA ALA A 56 0.60 -8.92 7.42
C ALA A 56 1.68 -7.87 7.75
N ALA A 57 1.63 -7.27 8.95
CA ALA A 57 2.63 -6.31 9.40
C ALA A 57 4.03 -6.95 9.58
N VAL A 58 4.10 -8.21 10.06
CA VAL A 58 5.37 -8.95 10.16
C VAL A 58 5.96 -9.23 8.78
N ALA A 59 5.12 -9.63 7.81
CA ALA A 59 5.58 -9.85 6.43
C ALA A 59 6.05 -8.56 5.75
N ALA A 60 5.35 -7.44 5.98
CA ALA A 60 5.80 -6.12 5.55
C ALA A 60 7.17 -5.77 6.15
N ALA A 61 7.35 -5.91 7.46
CA ALA A 61 8.59 -5.58 8.15
C ALA A 61 9.78 -6.44 7.67
N ALA A 62 9.57 -7.74 7.48
CA ALA A 62 10.58 -8.65 6.94
C ALA A 62 10.99 -8.24 5.51
N THR A 63 10.02 -7.89 4.67
CA THR A 63 10.28 -7.44 3.29
C THR A 63 10.99 -6.09 3.27
N LEU A 64 10.60 -5.14 4.12
CA LEU A 64 11.26 -3.84 4.26
C LEU A 64 12.72 -3.96 4.69
N GLY A 65 13.08 -4.97 5.48
CA GLY A 65 14.48 -5.26 5.80
C GLY A 65 15.37 -5.54 4.57
N VAL A 66 14.75 -5.87 3.43
CA VAL A 66 15.42 -6.09 2.14
C VAL A 66 15.21 -4.92 1.18
N THR A 67 13.99 -4.39 1.11
CA THR A 67 13.62 -3.37 0.11
C THR A 67 13.88 -1.93 0.55
N ASP A 68 13.96 -1.69 1.86
CA ASP A 68 14.35 -0.41 2.46
C ASP A 68 15.40 -0.60 3.59
N PRO A 69 16.58 -1.17 3.27
CA PRO A 69 17.56 -1.62 4.27
C PRO A 69 18.24 -0.47 5.02
N PHE A 70 18.13 0.77 4.53
CA PHE A 70 18.62 1.95 5.23
C PHE A 70 17.76 2.28 6.47
N SER A 71 16.46 1.96 6.41
CA SER A 71 15.49 2.30 7.47
C SER A 71 15.08 1.09 8.30
N CYS A 72 15.16 -0.13 7.76
CA CYS A 72 14.69 -1.37 8.36
C CYS A 72 15.74 -2.49 8.25
N GLY A 73 15.72 -3.46 9.18
CA GLY A 73 16.63 -4.62 9.09
C GLY A 73 16.57 -5.55 10.29
N ILE A 74 17.14 -6.76 10.13
CA ILE A 74 17.08 -7.85 11.14
C ILE A 74 17.77 -7.51 12.47
N GLY A 75 18.77 -6.62 12.45
CA GLY A 75 19.47 -6.15 13.64
C GLY A 75 18.85 -4.90 14.28
N GLY A 76 17.74 -4.42 13.72
CA GLY A 76 17.02 -3.26 14.23
C GLY A 76 16.09 -3.59 15.40
N GLY A 77 15.11 -2.72 15.61
CA GLY A 77 14.03 -2.91 16.57
C GLY A 77 12.75 -2.25 16.05
N GLY A 78 11.67 -2.31 16.82
CA GLY A 78 10.42 -1.70 16.40
C GLY A 78 9.39 -1.69 17.52
N PHE A 79 8.34 -0.92 17.29
CA PHE A 79 7.16 -0.87 18.14
C PHE A 79 5.95 -1.13 17.26
N MET A 80 4.93 -1.78 17.82
CA MET A 80 3.65 -1.98 17.15
C MET A 80 2.54 -1.47 18.06
N LEU A 81 1.70 -0.58 17.53
CA LEU A 81 0.45 -0.21 18.17
C LEU A 81 -0.67 -1.04 17.54
N ILE A 82 -1.25 -1.93 18.34
CA ILE A 82 -2.22 -2.91 17.86
C ILE A 82 -3.59 -2.59 18.42
N TYR A 83 -4.58 -2.48 17.54
CA TYR A 83 -5.98 -2.56 17.91
C TYR A 83 -6.50 -3.96 17.57
N ALA A 84 -6.67 -4.80 18.60
CA ALA A 84 -7.31 -6.10 18.44
C ALA A 84 -8.83 -5.94 18.55
N ALA A 85 -9.55 -6.14 17.45
CA ALA A 85 -11.00 -5.97 17.37
C ALA A 85 -11.80 -6.96 18.25
N SER A 86 -11.15 -7.95 18.87
CA SER A 86 -11.73 -8.90 19.82
C SER A 86 -10.62 -9.48 20.70
N ARG A 87 -10.86 -9.67 22.01
CA ARG A 87 -9.88 -10.20 22.98
C ARG A 87 -9.25 -11.52 22.48
N VAL A 88 -8.04 -11.42 21.95
CA VAL A 88 -7.04 -12.48 22.06
C VAL A 88 -6.07 -11.98 23.11
N LEU A 89 -6.05 -12.68 24.25
CA LEU A 89 -5.00 -12.49 25.24
C LEU A 89 -3.68 -12.83 24.55
N ILE A 90 -2.81 -11.83 24.48
CA ILE A 90 -1.36 -12.00 24.27
C ILE A 90 -0.83 -13.09 25.21
#